data_AF-A0A1H0X944-F1
#
_entry.id   AF-A0A1H0X944-F1
#
_cell.length_a   1.000
_cell.length_b   1.000
_cell.length_c   1.000
_cell.angle_alpha   90.00
_cell.angle_beta   90.00
_cell.angle_gamma   90.00
#
_symmetry.space_group_name_H-M   'P 1'
#
loop_
_entity.id
_entity.type
_entity.pdbx_description
1 polymer ?
#
loop_
_entity_poly.entity_id
_entity_poly.type
_entity_poly.pdbx_seq_one_letter_code
_entity_poly.pdbx_strand_id
1 'polypeptide(L)'
;MQYFNPKALRSIFLLAIAFVICNSAYAQTPAATTALTKAPTATVTGATAYIDKFFKTYEKDGTSRAIINIFKTNPLVDSTSLRGLIAKIDTTRALIGLYIGKELIVQRKASNSLILYSYLVKHQNQPVRFTFMFYKPKNDWVIYRLYFDDQVDNELEESAKINGKTP
;
A
#
# COMPACT_ATOMS: atom_id res chain seq x y z
N MET A 1 10.54 43.88 -6.60
CA MET A 1 11.79 44.40 -7.22
C MET A 1 12.89 44.22 -6.18
N GLN A 2 14.00 43.52 -6.37
CA GLN A 2 14.71 43.04 -7.55
C GLN A 2 15.54 41.81 -7.15
N TYR A 3 15.67 40.92 -8.12
CA TYR A 3 16.60 39.80 -8.16
C TYR A 3 18.05 40.30 -8.24
N PHE A 4 19.01 39.57 -7.66
CA PHE A 4 20.37 39.59 -8.20
C PHE A 4 21.03 38.21 -8.11
N ASN A 5 21.22 37.63 -9.29
CA ASN A 5 22.02 36.47 -9.60
C ASN A 5 22.78 36.85 -10.88
N PRO A 6 24.12 36.70 -10.93
CA PRO A 6 24.78 36.59 -12.21
C PRO A 6 25.65 35.34 -12.28
N LYS A 7 25.22 34.39 -13.12
CA LYS A 7 26.12 33.51 -13.86
C LYS A 7 26.73 34.31 -15.00
N ALA A 8 28.05 34.37 -15.09
CA ALA A 8 28.77 34.50 -16.36
C ALA A 8 30.28 34.32 -16.14
N LEU A 9 30.86 33.23 -16.65
CA LEU A 9 32.02 33.39 -17.50
C LEU A 9 32.15 32.19 -18.46
N ARG A 10 32.23 32.54 -19.73
CA ARG A 10 32.35 31.68 -20.90
C ARG A 10 33.79 31.16 -21.00
N SER A 11 33.97 29.93 -21.47
CA SER A 11 35.13 29.61 -22.30
C SER A 11 34.82 28.42 -23.20
N ILE A 12 34.84 28.70 -24.50
CA ILE A 12 34.74 27.76 -25.61
C ILE A 12 36.18 27.36 -25.93
N PHE A 13 36.49 26.06 -25.93
CA PHE A 13 37.64 25.52 -26.66
C PHE A 13 37.22 24.22 -27.34
N LEU A 14 37.11 24.29 -28.67
CA LEU A 14 37.05 23.14 -29.56
C LEU A 14 38.46 22.60 -29.75
N LEU A 15 38.69 21.33 -29.45
CA LEU A 15 39.77 20.56 -30.07
C LEU A 15 39.37 19.10 -30.15
N ALA A 16 39.21 18.62 -31.39
CA ALA A 16 38.99 17.23 -31.72
C ALA A 16 40.34 16.52 -31.86
N ILE A 17 40.60 15.46 -31.09
CA ILE A 17 41.68 14.50 -31.36
C ILE A 17 41.19 13.08 -30.99
N ALA A 18 41.55 12.15 -31.87
CA ALA A 18 41.04 10.81 -32.06
C ALA A 18 41.46 9.76 -31.01
N PHE A 19 40.72 8.65 -31.06
CA PHE A 19 40.93 7.34 -30.43
C PHE A 19 42.40 6.89 -30.29
N VAL A 20 42.78 6.48 -29.08
CA VAL A 20 43.77 5.40 -28.86
C VAL A 20 43.26 4.51 -27.72
N ILE A 21 43.08 3.24 -28.04
CA ILE A 21 42.71 2.15 -27.14
C ILE A 21 44.01 1.57 -26.59
N CYS A 22 44.22 1.58 -25.27
CA CYS A 22 45.25 0.78 -24.63
C CYS A 22 44.74 0.25 -23.29
N ASN A 23 44.51 -1.06 -23.24
CA ASN A 23 44.40 -1.85 -22.01
C ASN A 23 45.73 -1.80 -21.25
N SER A 24 45.70 -1.47 -19.97
CA SER A 24 46.74 -1.88 -19.03
C SER A 24 46.10 -2.33 -17.72
N ALA A 25 46.49 -3.54 -17.36
CA ALA A 25 46.04 -4.32 -16.23
C ALA A 25 46.60 -3.79 -14.89
N TYR A 26 45.73 -3.82 -13.88
CA TYR A 26 45.94 -3.99 -12.43
C TYR A 26 47.18 -3.37 -11.75
N ALA A 27 46.91 -2.43 -10.83
CA ALA A 27 47.28 -2.58 -9.42
C ALA A 27 46.49 -1.58 -8.55
N GLN A 28 45.49 -2.06 -7.81
CA GLN A 28 44.89 -1.34 -6.68
C GLN A 28 45.35 -2.04 -5.39
N THR A 29 46.10 -1.33 -4.55
CA THR A 29 46.32 -1.69 -3.14
C THR A 29 45.31 -0.95 -2.25
N PRO A 30 44.90 -1.55 -1.11
CA PRO A 30 43.58 -1.37 -0.53
C PRO A 30 43.57 -0.40 0.66
N ALA A 31 42.46 0.33 0.84
CA ALA A 31 42.20 1.06 2.08
C ALA A 31 40.76 0.86 2.56
N ALA A 32 40.66 0.03 3.61
CA ALA A 32 39.67 0.00 4.68
C ALA A 32 38.18 -0.04 4.31
N THR A 33 37.68 -1.27 4.15
CA THR A 33 36.28 -1.64 4.37
C THR A 33 35.88 -1.30 5.81
N THR A 34 35.09 -0.24 6.01
CA THR A 34 34.27 -0.15 7.22
C THR A 34 33.05 -1.03 6.98
N ALA A 35 33.12 -2.27 7.44
CA ALA A 35 32.00 -3.19 7.43
C ALA A 35 30.91 -2.65 8.36
N LEU A 36 29.88 -2.00 7.80
CA LEU A 36 28.62 -1.84 8.49
C LEU A 36 27.96 -3.22 8.57
N THR A 37 28.13 -3.81 9.74
CA THR A 37 27.50 -5.03 10.22
C THR A 37 26.02 -5.05 9.84
N LYS A 38 25.64 -6.09 9.09
CA LYS A 38 24.24 -6.45 8.83
C LYS A 38 23.54 -6.70 10.17
N ALA A 39 22.78 -5.70 10.63
CA ALA A 39 21.82 -5.87 11.71
C ALA A 39 20.82 -6.99 11.33
N PRO A 40 20.30 -7.76 12.31
CA PRO A 40 19.36 -8.84 12.05
C PRO A 40 18.19 -8.32 11.21
N THR A 41 17.94 -8.97 10.08
CA THR A 41 16.83 -8.63 9.19
C THR A 41 15.53 -9.08 9.88
N ALA A 42 15.04 -8.28 10.83
CA ALA A 42 13.64 -8.34 11.23
C ALA A 42 12.84 -8.10 9.95
N THR A 43 12.12 -9.12 9.48
CA THR A 43 11.26 -9.02 8.32
C THR A 43 10.17 -7.99 8.62
N VAL A 44 10.39 -6.73 8.22
CA VAL A 44 9.36 -5.69 8.29
C VAL A 44 8.26 -6.10 7.32
N THR A 45 7.24 -6.75 7.86
CA THR A 45 6.07 -7.17 7.09
C THR A 45 5.31 -5.91 6.70
N GLY A 46 5.29 -5.60 5.40
CA GLY A 46 4.52 -4.46 4.89
C GLY A 46 3.02 -4.63 5.15
N ALA A 47 2.29 -3.51 5.27
CA ALA A 47 0.85 -3.53 5.50
C ALA A 47 0.09 -4.43 4.51
N THR A 48 0.51 -4.47 3.25
CA THR A 48 -0.08 -5.29 2.19
C THR A 48 0.01 -6.79 2.46
N ALA A 49 1.04 -7.28 3.15
CA ALA A 49 1.17 -8.70 3.46
C ALA A 49 0.08 -9.16 4.46
N TYR A 50 -0.34 -8.30 5.38
CA TYR A 50 -1.50 -8.59 6.25
C TYR A 50 -2.80 -8.67 5.44
N ILE A 51 -2.96 -7.80 4.44
CA ILE A 51 -4.12 -7.78 3.55
C ILE A 51 -4.15 -9.04 2.66
N ASP A 52 -3.00 -9.44 2.11
CA ASP A 52 -2.92 -10.66 1.29
C ASP A 52 -3.23 -11.91 2.11
N LYS A 53 -2.73 -11.99 3.34
CA LYS A 53 -3.09 -13.05 4.27
C LYS A 53 -4.58 -13.02 4.60
N PHE A 54 -5.13 -11.84 4.86
CA PHE A 54 -6.56 -11.66 5.13
C PHE A 54 -7.41 -12.25 4.00
N PHE A 55 -7.17 -11.88 2.74
CA PHE A 55 -7.98 -12.37 1.64
C PHE A 55 -7.80 -13.86 1.35
N LYS A 56 -6.58 -14.40 1.53
CA LYS A 56 -6.36 -15.86 1.48
C LYS A 56 -7.17 -16.60 2.54
N THR A 57 -7.21 -16.09 3.76
CA THR A 57 -8.02 -16.65 4.84
C THR A 57 -9.51 -16.43 4.60
N TYR A 58 -9.92 -15.28 4.05
CA TYR A 58 -11.32 -14.97 3.75
C TYR A 58 -11.93 -15.92 2.72
N GLU A 59 -11.12 -16.29 1.72
CA GLU A 59 -11.45 -17.29 0.70
C GLU A 59 -11.49 -18.71 1.27
N LYS A 60 -10.45 -19.13 2.01
CA LYS A 60 -10.29 -20.54 2.42
C LYS A 60 -10.99 -20.90 3.72
N ASP A 61 -10.97 -20.00 4.69
CA ASP A 61 -11.41 -20.24 6.07
C ASP A 61 -12.65 -19.41 6.47
N GLY A 62 -13.10 -18.51 5.60
CA GLY A 62 -14.27 -17.67 5.82
C GLY A 62 -14.02 -16.38 6.61
N THR A 63 -15.10 -15.60 6.77
CA THR A 63 -15.08 -14.24 7.31
C THR A 63 -14.55 -14.16 8.73
N SER A 64 -15.07 -15.00 9.63
CA SER A 64 -14.73 -14.96 11.05
C SER A 64 -13.23 -15.12 11.28
N ARG A 65 -12.60 -16.13 10.66
CA ARG A 65 -11.15 -16.35 10.79
C ARG A 65 -10.35 -15.21 10.17
N ALA A 66 -10.76 -14.69 9.02
CA ALA A 66 -10.05 -13.59 8.35
C ALA A 66 -10.04 -12.32 9.21
N ILE A 67 -11.21 -11.92 9.73
CA ILE A 67 -11.39 -10.74 10.58
C ILE A 67 -10.63 -10.90 11.90
N ILE A 68 -10.80 -12.02 12.60
CA ILE A 68 -10.08 -12.24 13.87
C ILE A 68 -8.56 -12.23 13.63
N ASN A 69 -8.07 -12.88 12.57
CA ASN A 69 -6.64 -12.97 12.32
C ASN A 69 -5.98 -11.64 11.97
N ILE A 70 -6.61 -10.77 11.18
CA ILE A 70 -6.00 -9.47 10.85
C ILE A 70 -5.93 -8.57 12.09
N PHE A 71 -6.95 -8.62 12.96
CA PHE A 71 -7.01 -7.84 14.19
C PHE A 71 -6.10 -8.36 15.31
N LYS A 72 -5.52 -9.57 15.21
CA LYS A 72 -4.48 -10.04 16.15
C LYS A 72 -3.24 -9.13 16.21
N THR A 73 -3.01 -8.31 15.18
CA THR A 73 -1.94 -7.31 15.20
C THR A 73 -2.22 -6.16 16.18
N ASN A 74 -3.47 -5.97 16.59
CA ASN A 74 -3.92 -4.92 17.48
C ASN A 74 -4.39 -5.49 18.82
N PRO A 75 -3.56 -5.44 19.89
CA PRO A 75 -3.92 -6.00 21.19
C PRO A 75 -5.07 -5.28 21.89
N LEU A 76 -5.48 -4.10 21.39
CA LEU A 76 -6.59 -3.32 21.94
C LEU A 76 -7.96 -3.80 21.44
N VAL A 77 -7.99 -4.69 20.45
CA VAL A 77 -9.22 -5.18 19.83
C VAL A 77 -9.48 -6.61 20.29
N ASP A 78 -10.52 -6.79 21.09
CA ASP A 78 -10.99 -8.13 21.46
C ASP A 78 -11.86 -8.76 20.36
N SER A 79 -11.77 -10.08 20.22
CA SER A 79 -12.50 -10.83 19.20
C SER A 79 -14.03 -10.75 19.36
N THR A 80 -14.56 -10.59 20.57
CA THR A 80 -16.01 -10.47 20.80
C THR A 80 -16.56 -9.16 20.23
N SER A 81 -15.76 -8.09 20.24
CA SER A 81 -16.11 -6.80 19.64
C SER A 81 -16.28 -6.87 18.11
N LEU A 82 -15.72 -7.90 17.47
CA LEU A 82 -15.77 -8.09 16.02
C LEU A 82 -17.02 -8.83 15.55
N ARG A 83 -17.84 -9.39 16.45
CA ARG A 83 -19.01 -10.22 16.10
C ARG A 83 -20.00 -9.50 15.20
N GLY A 84 -20.28 -8.21 15.46
CA GLY A 84 -21.19 -7.42 14.64
C GLY A 84 -20.69 -7.22 13.21
N LEU A 85 -19.40 -6.93 13.05
CA LEU A 85 -18.76 -6.79 11.74
C LEU A 85 -18.76 -8.12 10.97
N ILE A 86 -18.42 -9.22 11.64
CA ILE A 86 -18.44 -10.57 11.06
C ILE A 86 -19.85 -10.90 10.59
N ALA A 87 -20.86 -10.71 11.43
CA ALA A 87 -22.26 -10.98 11.09
C ALA A 87 -22.72 -10.13 9.89
N LYS A 88 -22.41 -8.83 9.88
CA LYS A 88 -22.73 -7.95 8.75
C LYS A 88 -22.15 -8.51 7.44
N ILE A 89 -20.86 -8.85 7.44
CA ILE A 89 -20.18 -9.36 6.23
C ILE A 89 -20.80 -10.71 5.81
N ASP A 90 -21.04 -11.63 6.74
CA ASP A 90 -21.60 -12.95 6.41
C ASP A 90 -23.04 -12.86 5.88
N THR A 91 -23.88 -12.00 6.46
CA THR A 91 -25.22 -11.74 5.93
C THR A 91 -25.16 -11.17 4.52
N THR A 92 -24.29 -10.18 4.26
CA THR A 92 -24.12 -9.65 2.90
C THR A 92 -23.60 -10.71 1.94
N ARG A 93 -22.59 -11.51 2.33
CA ARG A 93 -22.04 -12.61 1.51
C ARG A 93 -23.10 -13.64 1.11
N ALA A 94 -24.02 -13.97 2.01
CA ALA A 94 -25.10 -14.90 1.73
C ALA A 94 -26.01 -14.40 0.58
N LEU A 95 -26.06 -13.09 0.34
CA LEU A 95 -26.84 -12.46 -0.73
C LEU A 95 -26.04 -12.30 -2.03
N ILE A 96 -24.77 -11.89 -1.93
CA ILE A 96 -23.94 -11.54 -3.09
C ILE A 96 -23.13 -12.71 -3.69
N GLY A 97 -23.14 -13.87 -3.02
CA GLY A 97 -22.53 -15.10 -3.50
C GLY A 97 -21.08 -15.31 -3.04
N LEU A 98 -20.38 -16.23 -3.71
CA LEU A 98 -19.02 -16.62 -3.35
C LEU A 98 -18.00 -15.54 -3.74
N TYR A 99 -16.91 -15.46 -2.97
CA TYR A 99 -15.77 -14.60 -3.27
C TYR A 99 -15.02 -15.11 -4.52
N ILE A 100 -14.68 -14.19 -5.43
CA ILE A 100 -14.00 -14.46 -6.70
C ILE A 100 -12.60 -13.84 -6.70
N GLY A 101 -12.44 -12.66 -6.11
CA GLY A 101 -11.17 -11.94 -6.18
C GLY A 101 -11.24 -10.54 -5.61
N LYS A 102 -10.14 -9.81 -5.74
CA LYS A 102 -10.01 -8.43 -5.25
C LYS A 102 -9.20 -7.56 -6.20
N GLU A 103 -9.52 -6.29 -6.24
CA GLU A 103 -8.83 -5.27 -7.02
C GLU A 103 -8.57 -4.05 -6.13
N LEU A 104 -7.34 -3.51 -6.14
CA LEU A 104 -7.02 -2.31 -5.37
C LEU A 104 -7.65 -1.09 -6.06
N ILE A 105 -8.54 -0.39 -5.36
CA ILE A 105 -9.14 0.86 -5.85
C ILE A 105 -8.25 2.04 -5.45
N VAL A 106 -7.86 2.08 -4.17
CA VAL A 106 -7.18 3.25 -3.58
C VAL A 106 -6.09 2.81 -2.61
N GLN A 107 -4.90 3.40 -2.76
CA GLN A 107 -3.89 3.45 -1.71
C GLN A 107 -3.63 4.92 -1.35
N ARG A 108 -3.79 5.28 -0.08
CA ARG A 108 -3.47 6.62 0.42
C ARG A 108 -2.53 6.53 1.61
N LYS A 109 -1.37 7.15 1.47
CA LYS A 109 -0.40 7.32 2.56
C LYS A 109 -0.57 8.71 3.14
N ALA A 110 -1.13 8.81 4.34
CA ALA A 110 -1.25 10.08 5.06
C ALA A 110 0.08 10.48 5.72
N SER A 111 0.87 9.49 6.16
CA SER A 111 2.22 9.70 6.70
C SER A 111 3.06 8.44 6.61
N ASN A 112 4.30 8.47 7.13
CA ASN A 112 5.14 7.28 7.27
C ASN A 112 4.58 6.22 8.23
N SER A 113 3.56 6.57 9.01
CA SER A 113 2.95 5.71 10.02
C SER A 113 1.44 5.54 9.86
N LEU A 114 0.80 6.13 8.86
CA LEU A 114 -0.64 5.96 8.61
C LEU A 114 -0.90 5.75 7.13
N ILE A 115 -1.50 4.62 6.79
CA ILE A 115 -1.81 4.22 5.42
C ILE A 115 -3.19 3.57 5.33
N LEU A 116 -3.88 3.84 4.23
CA LEU A 116 -5.17 3.28 3.89
C LEU A 116 -5.06 2.52 2.57
N TYR A 117 -5.73 1.37 2.52
CA TYR A 117 -5.96 0.59 1.30
C TYR A 117 -7.44 0.29 1.17
N SER A 118 -8.03 0.57 0.00
CA SER A 118 -9.41 0.24 -0.32
C SER A 118 -9.44 -0.70 -1.52
N TYR A 119 -10.17 -1.80 -1.39
CA TYR A 119 -10.29 -2.85 -2.39
C TYR A 119 -11.73 -3.02 -2.83
N LEU A 120 -11.93 -3.18 -4.14
CA LEU A 120 -13.13 -3.75 -4.73
C LEU A 120 -13.01 -5.26 -4.57
N VAL A 121 -13.97 -5.85 -3.87
CA VAL A 121 -13.99 -7.27 -3.57
C VAL A 121 -15.11 -7.88 -4.38
N LYS A 122 -14.73 -8.78 -5.29
CA LYS A 122 -15.62 -9.36 -6.29
C LYS A 122 -16.27 -10.59 -5.69
N HIS A 123 -17.59 -10.60 -5.69
CA HIS A 123 -18.40 -11.79 -5.48
C HIS A 123 -19.23 -12.08 -6.73
N GLN A 124 -19.88 -13.24 -6.78
CA GLN A 124 -20.59 -13.73 -7.96
C GLN A 124 -21.64 -12.76 -8.49
N ASN A 125 -22.43 -12.15 -7.60
CA ASN A 125 -23.58 -11.35 -7.99
C ASN A 125 -23.28 -9.85 -7.94
N GLN A 126 -22.54 -9.40 -6.91
CA GLN A 126 -22.29 -7.98 -6.66
C GLN A 126 -20.92 -7.78 -5.99
N PRO A 127 -20.20 -6.68 -6.29
CA PRO A 127 -18.99 -6.33 -5.58
C PRO A 127 -19.31 -5.63 -4.25
N VAL A 128 -18.36 -5.68 -3.33
CA VAL A 128 -18.37 -4.95 -2.06
C VAL A 128 -17.01 -4.28 -1.86
N ARG A 129 -16.91 -3.38 -0.88
CA ARG A 129 -15.67 -2.69 -0.59
C ARG A 129 -15.14 -3.06 0.79
N PHE A 130 -13.85 -3.35 0.83
CA PHE A 130 -13.08 -3.49 2.06
C PHE A 130 -12.06 -2.37 2.13
N THR A 131 -12.07 -1.61 3.22
CA THR A 131 -11.08 -0.55 3.46
C THR A 131 -10.30 -0.85 4.73
N PHE A 132 -9.00 -1.02 4.58
CA PHE A 132 -8.05 -1.31 5.65
C PHE A 132 -7.25 -0.05 5.98
N MET A 133 -7.19 0.32 7.25
CA MET A 133 -6.33 1.38 7.73
C MET A 133 -5.31 0.81 8.70
N PHE A 134 -4.04 1.02 8.41
CA PHE A 134 -2.94 0.59 9.26
C PHE A 134 -2.26 1.79 9.90
N TYR A 135 -1.96 1.65 11.18
CA TYR A 135 -1.15 2.58 11.95
C TYR A 135 0.13 1.88 12.39
N LYS A 136 1.28 2.54 12.23
CA LYS A 136 2.59 2.06 12.66
C LYS A 136 3.08 2.90 13.84
N PRO A 137 2.70 2.53 15.08
CA PRO A 137 3.07 3.30 16.28
C PRO A 137 4.58 3.27 16.55
N LYS A 138 5.23 2.14 16.22
CA LYS A 138 6.68 1.94 16.36
C LYS A 138 7.26 1.39 15.05
N ASN A 139 7.60 0.11 15.03
CA ASN A 139 8.26 -0.53 13.90
C ASN A 139 7.30 -1.33 13.01
N ASP A 140 6.19 -1.82 13.59
CA ASP A 140 5.28 -2.74 12.94
C ASP A 140 3.95 -2.08 12.57
N TRP A 141 3.43 -2.43 11.39
CA TRP A 141 2.09 -2.04 10.98
C TRP A 141 1.05 -2.83 11.78
N VAL A 142 0.11 -2.10 12.38
CA VAL A 142 -1.02 -2.64 13.14
C VAL A 142 -2.30 -2.23 12.44
N ILE A 143 -3.26 -3.15 12.28
CA ILE A 143 -4.58 -2.78 11.76
C ILE A 143 -5.26 -1.86 12.79
N TYR A 144 -5.55 -0.64 12.36
CA TYR A 144 -6.22 0.36 13.18
C TYR A 144 -7.73 0.30 12.94
N ARG A 145 -8.17 0.18 11.68
CA ARG A 145 -9.59 0.09 11.30
C ARG A 145 -9.79 -0.80 10.09
N LEU A 146 -10.93 -1.48 10.06
CA LEU A 146 -11.45 -2.18 8.89
C LEU A 146 -12.89 -1.72 8.67
N TYR A 147 -13.17 -1.24 7.46
CA TYR A 147 -14.51 -0.88 7.02
C TYR A 147 -14.98 -1.85 5.95
N PHE A 148 -16.30 -2.11 5.97
CA PHE A 148 -16.99 -2.94 5.01
C PHE A 148 -18.32 -2.26 4.62
N ASP A 149 -18.52 -2.11 3.32
CA ASP A 149 -19.74 -1.55 2.72
C ASP A 149 -20.02 -2.17 1.35
N ASP A 150 -21.29 -2.12 0.96
CA ASP A 150 -21.83 -2.62 -0.32
C ASP A 150 -22.35 -1.45 -1.19
N GLN A 151 -21.81 -0.24 -0.98
CA GLN A 151 -22.29 1.02 -1.57
C GLN A 151 -21.30 1.62 -2.58
N VAL A 152 -20.35 0.82 -3.05
CA VAL A 152 -19.27 1.27 -3.94
C VAL A 152 -19.78 1.70 -5.32
N ASP A 153 -20.86 1.08 -5.77
CA ASP A 153 -21.61 1.40 -6.98
C ASP A 153 -22.36 2.72 -6.85
N ASN A 154 -23.04 2.96 -5.72
CA ASN A 154 -23.74 4.21 -5.46
C ASN A 154 -22.80 5.42 -5.55
N GLU A 155 -21.62 5.35 -4.92
CA GLU A 155 -20.62 6.43 -5.01
C GLU A 155 -20.09 6.63 -6.44
N LEU A 156 -19.95 5.53 -7.20
CA LEU A 156 -19.51 5.59 -8.59
C LEU A 156 -20.58 6.26 -9.47
N GLU A 157 -21.84 5.88 -9.31
CA GLU A 157 -22.97 6.51 -10.01
C GLU A 157 -23.08 8.00 -9.69
N GLU A 158 -23.00 8.37 -8.41
CA GLU A 158 -23.01 9.78 -7.99
C GLU A 158 -21.82 10.55 -8.58
N SER A 159 -20.62 9.96 -8.65
CA SER A 159 -19.46 10.60 -9.27
C SER A 159 -19.62 10.82 -10.78
N ALA A 160 -20.42 9.98 -11.45
CA ALA A 160 -20.71 10.08 -12.87
C ALA A 160 -21.81 11.11 -13.19
N LYS A 161 -22.61 11.51 -12.20
CA LYS A 161 -23.61 12.58 -12.33
C LYS A 161 -22.89 13.95 -12.37
N ILE A 162 -22.43 14.35 -13.55
CA ILE A 162 -21.84 15.68 -13.78
C ILE A 162 -22.96 16.72 -13.94
N ASN A 163 -23.02 17.67 -12.99
CA ASN A 163 -23.34 19.09 -13.13
C ASN A 163 -24.16 19.52 -14.37
N GLY A 164 -25.46 19.22 -14.40
CA GLY A 164 -26.42 19.76 -15.39
C GLY A 164 -26.68 21.28 -15.29
N LYS A 165 -25.73 22.08 -14.78
CA LYS A 165 -25.68 23.53 -15.00
C LYS A 165 -24.51 23.80 -15.93
N THR A 166 -24.80 23.75 -17.24
CA THR A 166 -24.08 24.53 -18.25
C THR A 166 -24.04 26.02 -17.84
N PRO A 167 -22.97 26.75 -18.23
CA PRO A 167 -22.68 28.11 -17.76
C PRO A 167 -23.80 29.13 -18.03
#